data_AF-A0A1B9PNP6-F1
#
_entry.id   AF-A0A1B9PNP6-F1
#
_cell.length_a   1.000
_cell.length_b   1.000
_cell.length_c   1.000
_cell.angle_alpha   90.00
_cell.angle_beta   90.00
_cell.angle_gamma   90.00
#
_symmetry.space_group_name_H-M   'P 1'
#
loop_
_entity.id
_entity.type
_entity.pdbx_description
1 polymer ?
#
loop_
_entity_poly.entity_id
_entity_poly.type
_entity_poly.pdbx_seq_one_letter_code
_entity_poly.pdbx_strand_id
1 'polypeptide(L)'
;MDKKRFLSTELDIATLNTHLKKDYSNNSLLSFKNDWNNFVLFCQFHHVVALPASTTAIRIFIEKQAKEKKLSSIKRSLISISHIHAAFDLKDPTKTAQVKVALGKIRLDKKDDNKQTEGITAMMLDKLETLFSHSVELKDIRDLCIWHLMFELLLKRGELRDLQLDDVCFDESNHGMVKLQQCYYPLSDGTNHLLTNWINASKITDGYLFRAIDRHQNVSNKHLNDSSIYRVFRRANELLDLDIQFSGLSARVGATKELAKSGYSIHEIQEMGRWVSPAMPNQYIGNIERSERQKSRFKTNKPD
;
A
#
# COMPACT_ATOMS: atom_id res chain seq x y z
N MET A 1 -17.66 1.19 -30.45
CA MET A 1 -16.57 1.19 -29.44
C MET A 1 -15.37 0.50 -30.05
N ASP A 2 -14.23 1.18 -30.20
CA ASP A 2 -13.07 0.64 -30.93
C ASP A 2 -12.30 -0.37 -30.07
N LYS A 3 -12.56 -1.66 -30.31
CA LYS A 3 -11.88 -2.77 -29.64
C LYS A 3 -10.38 -2.79 -29.92
N LYS A 4 -9.90 -2.24 -31.04
CA LYS A 4 -8.49 -2.33 -31.46
C LYS A 4 -7.56 -1.67 -30.44
N ARG A 5 -7.97 -0.55 -29.83
CA ARG A 5 -7.19 0.14 -28.79
C ARG A 5 -6.93 -0.75 -27.57
N PHE A 6 -7.91 -1.55 -27.17
CA PHE A 6 -7.79 -2.49 -26.05
C PHE A 6 -7.02 -3.76 -26.39
N LEU A 7 -6.68 -4.00 -27.66
CA LEU A 7 -5.85 -5.12 -28.09
C LEU A 7 -4.37 -4.73 -28.27
N SER A 8 -4.05 -3.45 -28.06
CA SER A 8 -2.68 -2.93 -28.03
C SER A 8 -2.11 -2.98 -26.61
N THR A 9 -0.79 -3.04 -26.49
CA THR A 9 -0.07 -2.95 -25.21
C THR A 9 0.06 -1.52 -24.69
N GLU A 10 -0.48 -0.54 -25.41
CA GLU A 10 -0.35 0.90 -25.14
C GLU A 10 -1.61 1.51 -24.54
N LEU A 11 -2.54 0.71 -24.03
CA LEU A 11 -3.76 1.21 -23.39
C LEU A 11 -3.42 2.25 -22.32
N ASP A 12 -3.90 3.49 -22.49
CA ASP A 12 -3.72 4.55 -21.52
C ASP A 12 -4.83 4.55 -20.46
N ILE A 13 -4.56 5.22 -19.33
CA ILE A 13 -5.46 5.23 -18.16
C ILE A 13 -6.75 5.99 -18.45
N ALA A 14 -6.70 7.07 -19.23
CA ALA A 14 -7.89 7.87 -19.54
C ALA A 14 -8.86 7.07 -20.42
N THR A 15 -8.31 6.39 -21.44
CA THR A 15 -9.06 5.45 -22.26
C THR A 15 -9.63 4.31 -21.42
N LEU A 16 -8.87 3.72 -20.49
CA LEU A 16 -9.42 2.69 -19.61
C LEU A 16 -10.58 3.24 -18.75
N ASN A 17 -10.36 4.37 -18.08
CA ASN A 17 -11.31 4.95 -17.12
C ASN A 17 -12.64 5.30 -17.77
N THR A 18 -12.63 5.92 -18.95
CA THR A 18 -13.84 6.31 -19.70
C THR A 18 -14.75 5.14 -20.07
N HIS A 19 -14.22 3.91 -20.09
CA HIS A 19 -14.97 2.70 -20.44
C HIS A 19 -15.34 1.83 -19.24
N LEU A 20 -14.80 2.10 -18.05
CA LEU A 20 -15.18 1.36 -16.86
C LEU A 20 -16.54 1.86 -16.35
N LYS A 21 -17.41 0.93 -15.94
CA LYS A 21 -18.76 1.24 -15.43
C LYS A 21 -18.78 1.93 -14.06
N LYS A 22 -17.62 2.14 -13.44
CA LYS A 22 -17.47 2.68 -12.09
C LYS A 22 -16.22 3.55 -12.03
N ASP A 23 -16.25 4.53 -11.15
CA ASP A 23 -15.08 5.32 -10.82
C ASP A 23 -14.14 4.52 -9.90
N TYR A 24 -12.87 4.51 -10.28
CA TYR A 24 -11.81 3.87 -9.53
C TYR A 24 -10.70 4.88 -9.24
N SER A 25 -10.00 4.68 -8.12
CA SER A 25 -8.80 5.46 -7.83
C SER A 25 -7.71 5.23 -8.88
N ASN A 26 -6.84 6.22 -9.08
CA ASN A 26 -5.76 6.17 -10.06
C ASN A 26 -4.86 4.92 -9.90
N ASN A 27 -4.56 4.51 -8.66
CA ASN A 27 -3.78 3.29 -8.38
C ASN A 27 -4.48 1.99 -8.83
N SER A 28 -5.81 1.94 -8.71
CA SER A 28 -6.60 0.81 -9.21
C SER A 28 -6.58 0.80 -10.73
N LEU A 29 -6.75 1.95 -11.39
CA LEU A 29 -6.67 2.07 -12.85
C LEU A 29 -5.30 1.66 -13.39
N LEU A 30 -4.20 2.10 -12.76
CA LEU A 30 -2.84 1.67 -13.07
C LEU A 30 -2.69 0.15 -12.98
N SER A 31 -3.22 -0.44 -11.91
CA SER A 31 -3.19 -1.90 -11.72
C SER A 31 -4.00 -2.62 -12.80
N PHE A 32 -5.21 -2.13 -13.11
CA PHE A 32 -6.08 -2.73 -14.12
C PHE A 32 -5.49 -2.65 -15.52
N LYS A 33 -4.91 -1.50 -15.88
CA LYS A 33 -4.16 -1.32 -17.13
C LYS A 33 -3.03 -2.35 -17.25
N ASN A 34 -2.17 -2.45 -16.23
CA ASN A 34 -1.02 -3.35 -16.27
C ASN A 34 -1.47 -4.82 -16.31
N ASP A 35 -2.49 -5.18 -15.53
CA ASP A 35 -3.06 -6.52 -15.52
C ASP A 35 -3.66 -6.88 -16.90
N TRP A 36 -4.33 -5.94 -17.57
CA TRP A 36 -4.88 -6.13 -18.91
C TRP A 36 -3.80 -6.24 -19.98
N ASN A 37 -2.81 -5.34 -19.98
CA ASN A 37 -1.70 -5.39 -20.94
C ASN A 37 -0.93 -6.71 -20.84
N ASN A 38 -0.72 -7.24 -19.63
CA ASN A 38 -0.12 -8.55 -19.43
C ASN A 38 -0.97 -9.68 -20.04
N PHE A 39 -2.30 -9.60 -19.89
CA PHE A 39 -3.20 -10.58 -20.52
C PHE A 39 -3.20 -10.48 -22.05
N VAL A 40 -3.19 -9.26 -22.62
CA VAL A 40 -3.08 -9.04 -24.06
C VAL A 40 -1.78 -9.63 -24.62
N LEU A 41 -0.64 -9.38 -23.96
CA LEU A 41 0.65 -9.95 -24.33
C LEU A 41 0.62 -11.49 -24.30
N PHE A 42 0.02 -12.07 -23.26
CA PHE A 42 -0.18 -13.52 -23.19
C PHE A 42 -0.99 -14.03 -24.39
N CYS A 43 -2.11 -13.37 -24.70
CA CYS A 43 -2.96 -13.77 -25.82
C CYS A 43 -2.25 -13.67 -27.16
N GLN A 44 -1.47 -12.61 -27.40
CA GLN A 44 -0.66 -12.44 -28.60
C GLN A 44 0.40 -13.54 -28.73
N PHE A 45 1.14 -13.82 -27.65
CA PHE A 45 2.17 -14.86 -27.62
C PHE A 45 1.60 -16.26 -27.88
N HIS A 46 0.39 -16.54 -27.40
CA HIS A 46 -0.28 -17.83 -27.57
C HIS A 46 -1.23 -17.89 -28.78
N HIS A 47 -1.23 -16.85 -29.64
CA HIS A 47 -2.10 -16.74 -30.82
C HIS A 47 -3.60 -16.97 -30.54
N VAL A 48 -4.09 -16.44 -29.42
CA VAL A 48 -5.51 -16.48 -29.03
C VAL A 48 -6.11 -15.07 -28.91
N VAL A 49 -7.44 -14.98 -28.96
CA VAL A 49 -8.15 -13.69 -28.88
C VAL A 49 -8.29 -13.23 -27.42
N ALA A 50 -7.95 -11.97 -27.14
CA ALA A 50 -8.08 -11.37 -25.80
C ALA A 50 -9.48 -10.78 -25.53
N LEU A 51 -10.22 -10.38 -26.57
CA LEU A 51 -11.53 -9.75 -26.44
C LEU A 51 -12.46 -10.09 -27.63
N PRO A 52 -13.49 -10.95 -27.45
CA PRO A 52 -13.78 -11.73 -26.25
C PRO A 52 -12.75 -12.85 -26.04
N ALA A 53 -12.27 -13.01 -24.81
CA ALA A 53 -11.43 -14.13 -24.42
C ALA A 53 -12.23 -15.41 -24.25
N SER A 54 -11.62 -16.55 -24.60
CA SER A 54 -12.17 -17.86 -24.30
C SER A 54 -11.91 -18.25 -22.85
N THR A 55 -12.80 -19.07 -22.29
CA THR A 55 -12.62 -19.69 -20.95
C THR A 55 -11.27 -20.40 -20.83
N THR A 56 -10.86 -21.11 -21.88
CA THR A 56 -9.59 -21.84 -21.93
C THR A 56 -8.39 -20.90 -21.84
N ALA A 57 -8.43 -19.77 -22.55
CA ALA A 57 -7.36 -18.77 -22.49
C ALA A 57 -7.20 -18.19 -21.07
N ILE A 58 -8.32 -17.87 -20.40
CA ILE A 58 -8.28 -17.38 -19.00
C ILE A 58 -7.69 -18.42 -18.06
N ARG A 59 -8.11 -19.68 -18.19
CA ARG A 59 -7.61 -20.79 -17.35
C ARG A 59 -6.10 -20.93 -17.47
N ILE A 60 -5.59 -21.05 -18.70
CA ILE A 60 -4.15 -21.22 -18.97
C ILE A 60 -3.37 -19.98 -18.49
N PHE A 61 -3.93 -18.79 -18.68
CA PHE A 61 -3.30 -17.55 -18.22
C PHE A 61 -3.11 -17.53 -16.70
N ILE A 62 -4.13 -17.87 -15.91
CA ILE A 62 -4.01 -17.87 -14.44
C ILE A 62 -3.12 -19.00 -13.92
N GLU A 63 -3.11 -20.15 -14.58
CA GLU A 63 -2.21 -21.27 -14.27
C GLU A 63 -0.74 -20.88 -14.52
N LYS A 64 -0.47 -20.15 -15.62
CA LYS A 64 0.87 -19.61 -15.90
C LYS A 64 1.27 -18.56 -14.86
N GLN A 65 0.39 -17.60 -14.58
CA GLN A 65 0.63 -16.54 -13.59
C GLN A 65 0.84 -17.10 -12.18
N ALA A 66 0.21 -18.24 -11.83
CA ALA A 66 0.37 -18.88 -10.53
C ALA A 66 1.82 -19.31 -10.23
N LYS A 67 2.66 -19.52 -11.25
CA LYS A 67 4.07 -19.87 -11.05
C LYS A 67 4.88 -18.73 -10.41
N GLU A 68 4.49 -17.47 -10.65
CA GLU A 68 5.30 -16.31 -10.29
C GLU A 68 4.55 -15.28 -9.42
N LYS A 69 3.22 -15.26 -9.48
CA LYS A 69 2.38 -14.23 -8.85
C LYS A 69 1.62 -14.79 -7.66
N LYS A 70 1.43 -13.94 -6.65
CA LYS A 70 0.58 -14.24 -5.50
C LYS A 70 -0.89 -14.36 -5.92
N LEU A 71 -1.66 -15.18 -5.20
CA LEU A 71 -3.09 -15.39 -5.45
C LEU A 71 -3.89 -14.07 -5.53
N SER A 72 -3.55 -13.08 -4.70
CA SER A 72 -4.20 -11.76 -4.71
C SER A 72 -4.01 -11.01 -6.02
N SER A 73 -2.84 -11.11 -6.64
CA SER A 73 -2.54 -10.49 -7.95
C SER A 73 -3.31 -11.18 -9.07
N ILE A 74 -3.41 -12.52 -9.02
CA ILE A 74 -4.19 -13.31 -9.99
C ILE A 74 -5.67 -12.94 -9.92
N LYS A 75 -6.23 -12.86 -8.71
CA LYS A 75 -7.63 -12.44 -8.49
C LYS A 75 -7.89 -11.03 -9.04
N ARG A 76 -6.97 -10.09 -8.81
CA ARG A 76 -7.10 -8.74 -9.36
C ARG A 76 -7.04 -8.74 -10.89
N SER A 77 -6.14 -9.51 -11.49
CA SER A 77 -6.06 -9.62 -12.94
C SER A 77 -7.36 -10.18 -13.56
N LEU A 78 -7.99 -11.17 -12.91
CA LEU A 78 -9.34 -11.63 -13.31
C LEU A 78 -10.40 -10.52 -13.20
N ILE A 79 -10.35 -9.68 -12.17
CA ILE A 79 -11.24 -8.52 -12.04
C ILE A 79 -11.03 -7.54 -13.20
N SER A 80 -9.77 -7.23 -13.55
CA SER A 80 -9.43 -6.35 -14.67
C SER A 80 -9.98 -6.88 -16.01
N ILE A 81 -9.82 -8.19 -16.26
CA ILE A 81 -10.36 -8.85 -17.46
C ILE A 81 -11.90 -8.81 -17.48
N SER A 82 -12.54 -9.10 -16.34
CA SER A 82 -14.00 -9.05 -16.18
C SER A 82 -14.53 -7.64 -16.45
N HIS A 83 -13.87 -6.61 -15.92
CA HIS A 83 -14.22 -5.21 -16.13
C HIS A 83 -14.19 -4.82 -17.61
N ILE A 84 -13.14 -5.21 -18.34
CA ILE A 84 -13.01 -4.88 -19.75
C ILE A 84 -14.04 -5.65 -20.59
N HIS A 85 -14.31 -6.92 -20.31
CA HIS A 85 -15.39 -7.65 -21.00
C HIS A 85 -16.75 -6.99 -20.75
N ALA A 86 -17.03 -6.60 -19.50
CA ALA A 86 -18.26 -5.91 -19.15
C ALA A 86 -18.39 -4.52 -19.80
N ALA A 87 -17.29 -3.81 -20.02
CA ALA A 87 -17.27 -2.51 -20.71
C ALA A 87 -17.71 -2.59 -22.18
N PHE A 88 -17.50 -3.75 -22.82
CA PHE A 88 -17.93 -4.02 -24.19
C PHE A 88 -19.22 -4.85 -24.26
N ASP A 89 -19.94 -4.97 -23.14
CA ASP A 89 -21.16 -5.79 -22.99
C ASP A 89 -20.99 -7.24 -23.46
N LEU A 90 -19.79 -7.79 -23.27
CA LEU A 90 -19.46 -9.17 -23.58
C LEU A 90 -19.67 -10.08 -22.36
N LYS A 91 -19.97 -11.36 -22.63
CA LYS A 91 -20.05 -12.38 -21.58
C LYS A 91 -18.71 -12.47 -20.85
N ASP A 92 -18.77 -12.50 -19.51
CA ASP A 92 -17.61 -12.54 -18.64
C ASP A 92 -16.96 -13.96 -18.64
N PRO A 93 -15.75 -14.12 -19.21
CA PRO A 93 -15.10 -15.43 -19.30
C PRO A 93 -14.49 -15.88 -17.97
N THR A 94 -14.34 -14.98 -16.99
CA THR A 94 -13.67 -15.28 -15.71
C THR A 94 -14.59 -15.94 -14.69
N LYS A 95 -15.91 -15.95 -14.93
CA LYS A 95 -16.93 -16.45 -14.00
C LYS A 95 -17.32 -17.92 -14.23
N THR A 96 -16.74 -18.56 -15.23
CA THR A 96 -17.07 -19.95 -15.59
C THR A 96 -16.62 -20.96 -14.52
N ALA A 97 -17.29 -22.10 -14.46
CA ALA A 97 -16.95 -23.17 -13.51
C ALA A 97 -15.49 -23.62 -13.65
N GLN A 98 -14.98 -23.71 -14.89
CA GLN A 98 -13.60 -24.11 -15.15
C GLN A 98 -12.57 -23.13 -14.55
N VAL A 99 -12.80 -21.82 -14.68
CA VAL A 99 -11.92 -20.80 -14.08
C VAL A 99 -12.03 -20.81 -12.55
N LYS A 100 -13.24 -20.98 -12.01
CA LYS A 100 -13.46 -21.11 -10.55
C LYS A 100 -12.72 -22.32 -9.96
N VAL A 101 -12.77 -23.47 -10.65
CA VAL A 101 -12.06 -24.70 -10.23
C VAL A 101 -10.55 -24.50 -10.28
N ALA A 102 -10.01 -23.94 -11.37
CA ALA A 102 -8.57 -23.66 -11.48
C ALA A 102 -8.09 -22.68 -10.39
N LEU A 103 -8.84 -21.61 -10.14
CA LEU A 103 -8.54 -20.68 -9.04
C LEU A 103 -8.63 -21.35 -7.67
N GLY A 104 -9.53 -22.32 -7.50
CA GLY A 104 -9.65 -23.15 -6.31
C GLY A 104 -8.40 -23.98 -6.05
N LYS A 105 -7.84 -24.62 -7.08
CA LYS A 105 -6.57 -25.36 -7.01
C LYS A 105 -5.40 -24.43 -6.65
N ILE A 106 -5.24 -23.33 -7.40
CA ILE A 106 -4.20 -22.32 -7.13
C ILE A 106 -4.29 -21.80 -5.68
N ARG A 107 -5.51 -21.64 -5.14
CA ARG A 107 -5.70 -21.23 -3.75
C ARG A 107 -5.20 -22.26 -2.75
N LEU A 108 -5.40 -23.56 -3.02
CA LEU A 108 -4.91 -24.64 -2.16
C LEU A 108 -3.37 -24.68 -2.20
N ASP A 109 -2.80 -24.60 -3.39
CA ASP A 109 -1.34 -24.65 -3.59
C ASP A 109 -0.63 -23.44 -2.96
N LYS A 110 -1.26 -22.27 -2.95
CA LYS A 110 -0.69 -21.00 -2.46
C LYS A 110 -1.12 -20.61 -1.05
N LYS A 111 -1.68 -21.53 -0.27
CA LYS A 111 -2.23 -21.22 1.06
C LYS A 111 -1.18 -20.58 2.00
N ASP A 112 0.08 -20.94 1.86
CA ASP A 112 1.17 -20.52 2.75
C ASP A 112 2.01 -19.33 2.22
N ASP A 113 1.69 -18.80 1.03
CA ASP A 113 2.44 -17.70 0.40
C ASP A 113 2.26 -16.34 1.13
N ASN A 114 1.28 -16.23 2.03
CA ASN A 114 0.89 -14.96 2.64
C ASN A 114 1.61 -14.71 3.98
N LYS A 115 2.87 -14.31 3.93
CA LYS A 115 3.61 -13.85 5.10
C LYS A 115 3.17 -12.43 5.50
N GLN A 116 2.89 -12.24 6.78
CA GLN A 116 2.63 -10.91 7.34
C GLN A 116 3.89 -10.05 7.26
N THR A 117 3.71 -8.75 7.03
CA THR A 117 4.81 -7.77 7.08
C THR A 117 5.37 -7.69 8.50
N GLU A 118 6.70 -7.74 8.64
CA GLU A 118 7.35 -7.50 9.92
C GLU A 118 7.33 -6.01 10.29
N GLY A 119 7.13 -5.75 11.58
CA GLY A 119 7.03 -4.40 12.13
C GLY A 119 8.37 -3.90 12.65
N ILE A 120 8.64 -2.61 12.46
CA ILE A 120 9.71 -1.92 13.20
C ILE A 120 9.26 -1.78 14.66
N THR A 121 10.16 -1.91 15.64
CA THR A 121 9.81 -1.81 17.07
C THR A 121 10.28 -0.48 17.67
N ALA A 122 9.73 -0.08 18.82
CA ALA A 122 10.22 1.09 19.55
C ALA A 122 11.74 0.98 19.85
N MET A 123 12.20 -0.18 20.32
CA MET A 123 13.63 -0.44 20.53
C MET A 123 14.49 -0.24 19.26
N MET A 124 13.96 -0.56 18.08
CA MET A 124 14.68 -0.31 16.81
C MET A 124 14.73 1.19 16.48
N LEU A 125 13.65 1.93 16.77
CA LEU A 125 13.62 3.38 16.64
C LEU A 125 14.63 4.05 17.57
N ASP A 126 14.70 3.65 18.83
CA ASP A 126 15.68 4.17 19.80
C ASP A 126 17.13 3.97 19.34
N LYS A 127 17.42 2.82 18.72
CA LYS A 127 18.74 2.55 18.12
C LYS A 127 19.05 3.48 16.94
N LEU A 128 18.06 3.74 16.08
CA LEU A 128 18.22 4.65 14.94
C LEU A 128 18.39 6.10 15.40
N GLU A 129 17.66 6.51 16.44
CA GLU A 129 17.82 7.82 17.06
C GLU A 129 19.21 7.98 17.67
N THR A 130 19.69 6.97 18.40
CA THR A 130 21.06 6.95 18.95
C THR A 130 22.10 7.09 17.84
N LEU A 131 21.93 6.33 16.74
CA LEU A 131 22.84 6.33 15.60
C LEU A 131 22.92 7.70 14.91
N PHE A 132 21.81 8.44 14.86
CA PHE A 132 21.71 9.72 14.18
C PHE A 132 21.70 10.95 15.10
N SER A 133 21.96 10.78 16.40
CA SER A 133 21.95 11.83 17.42
C SER A 133 22.79 13.07 17.09
N HIS A 134 23.86 12.91 16.31
CA HIS A 134 24.75 13.98 15.87
C HIS A 134 24.79 14.18 14.34
N SER A 135 23.88 13.53 13.59
CA SER A 135 23.87 13.68 12.14
C SER A 135 23.34 15.05 11.73
N VAL A 136 24.07 15.70 10.82
CA VAL A 136 23.66 16.96 10.18
C VAL A 136 23.13 16.74 8.77
N GLU A 137 23.14 15.49 8.29
CA GLU A 137 22.67 15.14 6.95
C GLU A 137 21.15 15.21 6.88
N LEU A 138 20.60 15.98 5.93
CA LEU A 138 19.16 16.17 5.79
C LEU A 138 18.42 14.86 5.57
N LYS A 139 19.06 13.91 4.90
CA LYS A 139 18.50 12.58 4.66
C LYS A 139 18.28 11.82 5.96
N ASP A 140 19.18 11.97 6.93
CA ASP A 140 19.12 11.24 8.20
C ASP A 140 18.04 11.82 9.10
N ILE A 141 18.04 13.15 9.21
CA ILE A 141 17.01 13.91 9.93
C ILE A 141 15.62 13.57 9.37
N ARG A 142 15.47 13.58 8.04
CA ARG A 142 14.21 13.22 7.37
C ARG A 142 13.80 11.79 7.66
N ASP A 143 14.68 10.83 7.44
CA ASP A 143 14.35 9.41 7.54
C ASP A 143 13.99 9.04 8.98
N LEU A 144 14.70 9.60 9.97
CA LEU A 144 14.40 9.44 11.39
C LEU A 144 13.02 10.01 11.75
N CYS A 145 12.72 11.23 11.33
CA CYS A 145 11.39 11.82 11.51
C CYS A 145 10.29 10.97 10.85
N ILE A 146 10.51 10.46 9.63
CA ILE A 146 9.56 9.60 8.92
C ILE A 146 9.27 8.32 9.71
N TRP A 147 10.30 7.62 10.21
CA TRP A 147 10.07 6.36 10.93
C TRP A 147 9.26 6.57 12.21
N HIS A 148 9.58 7.60 12.99
CA HIS A 148 8.87 7.92 14.24
C HIS A 148 7.45 8.40 13.96
N LEU A 149 7.27 9.35 13.05
CA LEU A 149 5.95 9.91 12.75
C LEU A 149 5.00 8.84 12.17
N MET A 150 5.49 7.97 11.28
CA MET A 150 4.69 6.86 10.77
C MET A 150 4.35 5.83 11.85
N PHE A 151 5.24 5.60 12.81
CA PHE A 151 5.02 4.66 13.91
C PHE A 151 3.97 5.22 14.86
N GLU A 152 4.18 6.43 15.38
CA GLU A 152 3.33 7.06 16.38
C GLU A 152 1.90 7.32 15.86
N LEU A 153 1.75 7.84 14.64
CA LEU A 153 0.45 8.15 14.05
C LEU A 153 -0.14 6.99 13.26
N LEU A 154 0.51 5.82 13.28
CA LEU A 154 0.15 4.63 12.51
C LEU A 154 -0.07 4.94 11.01
N LEU A 155 0.70 5.83 10.39
CA LEU A 155 0.42 6.31 9.03
C LEU A 155 0.54 5.21 7.98
N LYS A 156 -0.31 5.28 6.96
CA LYS A 156 -0.08 4.59 5.67
C LYS A 156 0.92 5.39 4.85
N ARG A 157 1.63 4.70 3.95
CA ARG A 157 2.53 5.32 2.97
C ARG A 157 1.91 6.50 2.21
N GLY A 158 0.65 6.37 1.78
CA GLY A 158 -0.06 7.46 1.08
C GLY A 158 -0.35 8.66 1.99
N GLU A 159 -0.69 8.42 3.26
CA GLU A 159 -0.91 9.50 4.23
C GLU A 159 0.39 10.27 4.47
N LEU A 160 1.53 9.59 4.68
CA LEU A 160 2.83 10.25 4.81
C LEU A 160 3.18 11.06 3.56
N ARG A 161 2.98 10.46 2.38
CA ARG A 161 3.34 11.06 1.09
C ARG A 161 2.60 12.38 0.85
N ASP A 162 1.32 12.39 1.18
CA ASP A 162 0.40 13.47 0.84
C ASP A 162 0.30 14.53 1.95
N LEU A 163 0.97 14.31 3.10
CA LEU A 163 1.01 15.21 4.24
C LEU A 163 1.69 16.54 3.89
N GLN A 164 1.03 17.65 4.23
CA GLN A 164 1.51 19.01 3.97
C GLN A 164 2.04 19.68 5.23
N LEU A 165 2.84 20.74 5.05
CA LEU A 165 3.30 21.56 6.15
C LEU A 165 2.11 22.19 6.90
N ASP A 166 1.07 22.60 6.19
CA ASP A 166 -0.17 23.17 6.75
C ASP A 166 -0.99 22.16 7.57
N ASP A 167 -0.68 20.87 7.47
CA ASP A 167 -1.28 19.85 8.33
C ASP A 167 -0.58 19.78 9.71
N VAL A 168 0.53 20.48 9.91
CA VAL A 168 1.25 20.54 11.18
C VAL A 168 0.91 21.85 11.89
N CYS A 169 0.47 21.77 13.14
CA CYS A 169 0.24 22.93 13.99
C CYS A 169 0.95 22.76 15.34
N PHE A 170 1.34 23.87 15.94
CA PHE A 170 1.95 23.91 17.26
C PHE A 170 1.06 24.74 18.19
N ASP A 171 0.91 24.27 19.43
CA ASP A 171 0.26 25.08 20.47
C ASP A 171 1.22 26.16 21.02
N GLU A 172 0.75 26.95 21.99
CA GLU A 172 1.55 28.01 22.63
C GLU A 172 2.78 27.47 23.38
N SER A 173 2.75 26.19 23.79
CA SER A 173 3.86 25.50 24.45
C SER A 173 4.77 24.76 23.46
N ASN A 174 4.57 24.97 22.15
CA ASN A 174 5.29 24.31 21.07
C ASN A 174 5.10 22.78 21.03
N HIS A 175 3.99 22.25 21.55
CA HIS A 175 3.60 20.86 21.30
C HIS A 175 2.99 20.74 19.91
N GLY A 176 3.59 19.90 19.08
CA GLY A 176 3.14 19.63 17.72
C GLY A 176 1.91 18.73 17.68
N MET A 177 0.99 19.05 16.79
CA MET A 177 -0.12 18.18 16.40
C MET A 177 -0.12 18.03 14.88
N VAL A 178 -0.51 16.85 14.40
CA VAL A 178 -0.70 16.60 12.97
C VAL A 178 -2.17 16.39 12.67
N LYS A 179 -2.68 17.18 11.74
CA LYS A 179 -4.01 17.04 11.18
C LYS A 179 -4.02 15.87 10.19
N LEU A 180 -4.89 14.89 10.45
CA LEU A 180 -5.18 13.82 9.51
C LEU A 180 -6.68 13.76 9.29
N GLN A 181 -7.10 13.91 8.03
CA GLN A 181 -8.51 14.04 7.65
C GLN A 181 -9.16 15.23 8.38
N GLN A 182 -10.02 14.98 9.37
CA GLN A 182 -10.74 16.01 10.13
C GLN A 182 -10.36 16.01 11.62
N CYS A 183 -9.30 15.28 12.00
CA CYS A 183 -8.88 15.13 13.39
C CYS A 183 -7.44 15.62 13.58
N TYR A 184 -7.13 16.12 14.77
CA TYR A 184 -5.79 16.52 15.19
C TYR A 184 -5.23 15.48 16.14
N TYR A 185 -3.99 15.04 15.89
CA TYR A 185 -3.31 14.03 16.69
C TYR A 185 -2.08 14.67 17.35
N PRO A 186 -2.05 14.78 18.69
CA PRO A 186 -0.88 15.28 19.40
C PRO A 186 0.31 14.35 19.22
N LEU A 187 1.51 14.94 19.17
CA LEU A 187 2.77 14.23 19.12
C LEU A 187 3.40 14.17 20.52
N SER A 188 4.09 13.07 20.79
CA SER A 188 5.05 12.94 21.88
C SER A 188 6.18 13.94 21.73
N ASP A 189 6.83 14.29 22.85
CA ASP A 189 7.95 15.23 22.85
C ASP A 189 9.08 14.80 21.90
N GLY A 190 9.37 13.49 21.85
CA GLY A 190 10.41 12.93 20.98
C GLY A 190 10.10 13.15 19.50
N THR A 191 8.91 12.74 19.05
CA THR A 191 8.51 12.94 17.65
C THR A 191 8.32 14.41 17.29
N ASN A 192 7.83 15.22 18.23
CA ASN A 192 7.73 16.67 18.08
C ASN A 192 9.11 17.31 17.86
N HIS A 193 10.13 16.89 18.62
CA HIS A 193 11.51 17.34 18.44
C HIS A 193 12.06 16.95 17.06
N LEU A 194 11.88 15.68 16.65
CA LEU A 194 12.32 15.20 15.34
C LEU A 194 11.64 15.94 14.19
N LEU A 195 10.34 16.22 14.31
CA LEU A 195 9.57 16.97 13.33
C LEU A 195 10.05 18.42 13.23
N THR A 196 10.24 19.08 14.37
CA THR A 196 10.77 20.45 14.44
C THR A 196 12.17 20.53 13.83
N ASN A 197 13.04 19.57 14.14
CA ASN A 197 14.39 19.49 13.56
C ASN A 197 14.33 19.36 12.04
N TRP A 198 13.47 18.49 11.50
CA TRP A 198 13.27 18.36 10.06
C TRP A 198 12.78 19.65 9.39
N ILE A 199 11.76 20.30 9.94
CA ILE A 199 11.21 21.55 9.38
C ILE A 199 12.30 22.64 9.35
N ASN A 200 13.05 22.80 10.44
CA ASN A 200 14.13 23.78 10.53
C ASN A 200 15.29 23.49 9.57
N ALA A 201 15.75 22.24 9.53
CA ALA A 201 16.90 21.85 8.70
C ALA A 201 16.56 21.91 7.20
N SER A 202 15.35 21.48 6.82
CA SER A 202 14.90 21.45 5.42
C SER A 202 14.54 22.81 4.85
N LYS A 203 14.28 23.80 5.72
CA LYS A 203 13.89 25.18 5.35
C LYS A 203 12.67 25.24 4.43
N ILE A 204 11.77 24.26 4.53
CA ILE A 204 10.50 24.27 3.80
C ILE A 204 9.55 25.29 4.43
N THR A 205 8.83 26.01 3.59
CA THR A 205 7.90 27.08 4.01
C THR A 205 6.45 26.83 3.58
N ASP A 206 6.21 25.81 2.75
CA ASP A 206 4.90 25.48 2.20
C ASP A 206 4.84 24.00 1.76
N GLY A 207 3.71 23.59 1.17
CA GLY A 207 3.61 22.37 0.37
C GLY A 207 3.84 21.08 1.15
N TYR A 208 4.44 20.08 0.50
CA TYR A 208 4.63 18.76 1.10
C TYR A 208 5.63 18.78 2.26
N LEU A 209 5.24 18.15 3.38
CA LEU A 209 6.07 18.05 4.58
C LEU A 209 7.34 17.23 4.30
N PHE A 210 7.21 16.09 3.61
CA PHE A 210 8.34 15.25 3.24
C PHE A 210 8.59 15.24 1.73
N ARG A 211 9.81 15.65 1.37
CA ARG A 211 10.22 15.89 -0.01
C ARG A 211 11.37 14.99 -0.43
N ALA A 212 11.49 14.76 -1.74
CA ALA A 212 12.65 14.07 -2.29
C ALA A 212 13.93 14.90 -2.06
N ILE A 213 15.04 14.22 -1.75
CA ILE A 213 16.36 14.83 -1.56
C ILE A 213 17.29 14.21 -2.61
N ASP A 214 18.03 15.04 -3.34
CA ASP A 214 19.02 14.58 -4.33
C ASP A 214 20.35 14.19 -3.66
N ARG A 215 21.32 13.72 -4.45
CA ARG A 215 22.64 13.31 -3.95
C ARG A 215 23.49 14.46 -3.41
N HIS A 216 23.09 15.70 -3.66
CA HIS A 216 23.77 16.92 -3.22
C HIS A 216 23.03 17.58 -2.04
N GLN A 217 22.10 16.87 -1.40
CA GLN A 217 21.26 17.33 -0.29
C GLN A 217 20.25 18.44 -0.64
N ASN A 218 19.95 18.65 -1.93
CA ASN A 218 18.92 19.62 -2.30
C ASN A 218 17.53 19.02 -2.10
N VAL A 219 16.66 19.76 -1.41
CA VAL A 219 15.25 19.40 -1.20
C VAL A 219 14.44 19.80 -2.42
N SER A 220 13.76 18.84 -3.05
CA SER A 220 12.92 19.12 -4.23
C SER A 220 11.53 19.62 -3.84
N ASN A 221 10.82 20.32 -4.73
CA ASN A 221 9.41 20.69 -4.49
C ASN A 221 8.41 19.51 -4.65
N LYS A 222 8.88 18.33 -5.04
CA LYS A 222 8.04 17.14 -5.20
C LYS A 222 7.96 16.34 -3.90
N HIS A 223 6.77 15.82 -3.62
CA HIS A 223 6.56 14.82 -2.57
C HIS A 223 7.43 13.56 -2.78
N LEU A 224 7.64 12.78 -1.73
CA LEU A 224 8.24 11.45 -1.84
C LEU A 224 7.39 10.54 -2.73
N ASN A 225 7.97 9.70 -3.58
CA ASN A 225 7.18 8.66 -4.26
C ASN A 225 7.14 7.37 -3.43
N ASP A 226 6.27 6.44 -3.83
CA ASP A 226 6.09 5.16 -3.15
C ASP A 226 7.39 4.34 -3.05
N SER A 227 8.28 4.46 -4.04
CA SER A 227 9.60 3.82 -4.06
C SER A 227 10.57 4.49 -3.10
N SER A 228 10.54 5.83 -2.99
CA SER A 228 11.34 6.58 -2.02
C SER A 228 11.01 6.17 -0.60
N ILE A 229 9.73 6.10 -0.23
CA ILE A 229 9.31 5.67 1.11
C ILE A 229 9.72 4.21 1.36
N TYR A 230 9.60 3.33 0.35
CA TYR A 230 10.12 1.96 0.47
C TYR A 230 11.63 1.94 0.76
N ARG A 231 12.43 2.76 0.06
CA ARG A 231 13.88 2.87 0.29
C ARG A 231 14.22 3.42 1.67
N VAL A 232 13.42 4.34 2.22
CA VAL A 232 13.57 4.81 3.60
C VAL A 232 13.46 3.65 4.59
N PHE A 233 12.49 2.75 4.43
CA PHE A 233 12.38 1.56 5.29
C PHE A 233 13.48 0.51 5.02
N ARG A 234 13.90 0.33 3.77
CA ARG A 234 15.04 -0.55 3.45
C ARG A 234 16.33 -0.09 4.09
N ARG A 235 16.55 1.22 4.13
CA ARG A 235 17.69 1.83 4.81
C ARG A 235 17.71 1.48 6.31
N ALA A 236 16.56 1.45 6.99
CA ALA A 236 16.50 1.01 8.38
C ALA A 236 16.97 -0.45 8.55
N ASN A 237 16.66 -1.34 7.60
CA ASN A 237 17.18 -2.72 7.64
C ASN A 237 18.70 -2.76 7.52
N GLU A 238 19.26 -1.96 6.61
CA GLU A 238 20.72 -1.88 6.38
C GLU A 238 21.44 -1.32 7.61
N LEU A 239 20.91 -0.26 8.22
CA LEU A 239 21.52 0.40 9.39
C LEU A 239 21.46 -0.47 10.65
N LEU A 240 20.44 -1.32 10.77
CA LEU A 240 20.23 -2.19 11.93
C LEU A 240 20.71 -3.63 11.70
N ASP A 241 21.33 -3.90 10.54
CA ASP A 241 21.81 -5.23 10.11
C ASP A 241 20.74 -6.33 10.27
N LEU A 242 19.56 -6.09 9.71
CA LEU A 242 18.41 -6.99 9.86
C LEU A 242 18.15 -7.82 8.61
N ASP A 243 18.03 -9.14 8.77
CA ASP A 243 17.56 -10.08 7.73
C ASP A 243 16.02 -10.11 7.61
N ILE A 244 15.39 -8.94 7.70
CA ILE A 244 13.96 -8.78 7.45
C ILE A 244 13.73 -7.68 6.41
N GLN A 245 12.56 -7.71 5.77
CA GLN A 245 12.20 -6.72 4.77
C GLN A 245 11.14 -5.77 5.27
N PHE A 246 11.58 -4.59 5.73
CA PHE A 246 10.65 -3.51 6.04
C PHE A 246 10.08 -2.89 4.77
N SER A 247 8.88 -2.34 4.94
CA SER A 247 8.13 -1.61 3.92
C SER A 247 7.36 -0.47 4.58
N GLY A 248 6.66 0.35 3.80
CA GLY A 248 5.82 1.43 4.34
C GLY A 248 4.65 0.98 5.23
N LEU A 249 4.46 -0.32 5.46
CA LEU A 249 3.52 -0.84 6.46
C LEU A 249 4.20 -1.24 7.78
N SER A 250 5.54 -1.36 7.81
CA SER A 250 6.28 -1.88 8.96
C SER A 250 6.12 -1.00 10.20
N ALA A 251 6.13 0.33 10.06
CA ALA A 251 5.80 1.26 11.14
C ALA A 251 4.42 0.97 11.75
N ARG A 252 3.40 0.90 10.88
CA ARG A 252 2.02 0.66 11.28
C ARG A 252 1.82 -0.70 11.95
N VAL A 253 2.44 -1.77 11.43
CA VAL A 253 2.38 -3.11 12.06
C VAL A 253 3.06 -3.09 13.43
N GLY A 254 4.24 -2.48 13.52
CA GLY A 254 5.01 -2.32 14.74
C GLY A 254 4.22 -1.62 15.84
N ALA A 255 3.71 -0.43 15.54
CA ALA A 255 2.90 0.36 16.46
C ALA A 255 1.63 -0.37 16.91
N THR A 256 0.95 -1.08 16.00
CA THR A 256 -0.23 -1.89 16.37
C THR A 256 0.13 -2.97 17.40
N LYS A 257 1.26 -3.66 17.22
CA LYS A 257 1.73 -4.68 18.16
C LYS A 257 2.14 -4.05 19.49
N GLU A 258 2.76 -2.88 19.47
CA GLU A 258 3.18 -2.17 20.67
C GLU A 258 1.98 -1.73 21.51
N LEU A 259 1.00 -1.06 20.90
CA LEU A 259 -0.23 -0.65 21.57
C LEU A 259 -0.96 -1.85 22.21
N ALA A 260 -1.04 -2.97 21.50
CA ALA A 260 -1.66 -4.19 22.03
C ALA A 260 -0.89 -4.75 23.24
N LYS A 261 0.45 -4.73 23.22
CA LYS A 261 1.28 -5.11 24.38
C LYS A 261 1.11 -4.15 25.55
N SER A 262 0.90 -2.86 25.27
CA SER A 262 0.60 -1.83 26.28
C SER A 262 -0.84 -1.90 26.81
N GLY A 263 -1.65 -2.89 26.40
CA GLY A 263 -2.98 -3.15 26.94
C GLY A 263 -4.13 -2.45 26.22
N TYR A 264 -3.86 -1.73 25.12
CA TYR A 264 -4.93 -1.09 24.34
C TYR A 264 -5.85 -2.14 23.71
N SER A 265 -7.14 -1.87 23.76
CA SER A 265 -8.16 -2.69 23.13
C SER A 265 -8.08 -2.61 21.60
N ILE A 266 -8.63 -3.62 20.92
CA ILE A 266 -8.75 -3.61 19.45
C ILE A 266 -9.55 -2.41 18.94
N HIS A 267 -10.53 -1.93 19.73
CA HIS A 267 -11.32 -0.76 19.34
C HIS A 267 -10.48 0.52 19.34
N GLU A 268 -9.74 0.77 20.42
CA GLU A 268 -8.83 1.92 20.51
C GLU A 268 -7.76 1.86 19.42
N ILE A 269 -7.15 0.70 19.21
CA ILE A 269 -6.18 0.50 18.12
C ILE A 269 -6.84 0.78 16.76
N GLN A 270 -8.05 0.26 16.53
CA GLN A 270 -8.79 0.49 15.29
C GLN A 270 -8.98 1.99 15.03
N GLU A 271 -9.37 2.74 16.05
CA GLU A 271 -9.60 4.19 16.02
C GLU A 271 -8.29 4.96 15.77
N MET A 272 -7.24 4.70 16.57
CA MET A 272 -5.93 5.34 16.44
C MET A 272 -5.33 5.13 15.05
N GLY A 273 -5.41 3.92 14.51
CA GLY A 273 -4.95 3.67 13.14
C GLY A 273 -5.97 4.04 12.06
N ARG A 274 -7.17 4.51 12.38
CA ARG A 274 -8.19 4.89 11.37
C ARG A 274 -8.54 3.75 10.42
N TRP A 275 -8.73 2.54 10.96
CA TRP A 275 -9.21 1.40 10.17
C TRP A 275 -10.73 1.38 10.09
N VAL A 276 -11.25 1.17 8.88
CA VAL A 276 -12.69 1.01 8.63
C VAL A 276 -13.25 -0.22 9.36
N SER A 277 -12.44 -1.24 9.59
CA SER A 277 -12.85 -2.44 10.31
C SER A 277 -11.71 -3.01 11.16
N PRO A 278 -12.03 -3.81 12.19
CA PRO A 278 -11.03 -4.40 13.07
C PRO A 278 -10.27 -5.56 12.41
N ALA A 279 -10.49 -5.84 11.11
CA ALA A 279 -9.85 -6.94 10.40
C ALA A 279 -8.31 -6.83 10.41
N MET A 280 -7.77 -5.66 10.02
CA MET A 280 -6.33 -5.47 9.94
C MET A 280 -5.64 -5.35 11.31
N PRO A 281 -6.19 -4.60 12.30
CA PRO A 281 -5.69 -4.64 13.66
C PRO A 281 -5.57 -6.06 14.22
N ASN A 282 -6.65 -6.86 14.12
CA ASN A 282 -6.62 -8.26 14.55
C ASN A 282 -5.55 -9.06 13.79
N GLN A 283 -5.37 -8.83 12.49
CA GLN A 283 -4.34 -9.53 11.72
C GLN A 283 -2.94 -9.22 12.27
N TYR A 284 -2.62 -7.94 12.43
CA TYR A 284 -1.29 -7.49 12.83
C TYR A 284 -0.88 -7.99 14.21
N ILE A 285 -1.83 -8.11 15.14
CA ILE A 285 -1.58 -8.64 16.49
C ILE A 285 -1.67 -10.18 16.56
N GLY A 286 -1.90 -10.87 15.43
CA GLY A 286 -1.90 -12.34 15.36
C GLY A 286 -3.26 -13.00 15.58
N ASN A 287 -4.34 -12.25 15.76
CA ASN A 287 -5.72 -12.75 15.86
C ASN A 287 -6.31 -13.10 14.47
N ILE A 288 -5.67 -14.05 13.76
CA ILE A 288 -5.96 -14.36 12.36
C ILE A 288 -7.42 -14.80 12.14
N GLU A 289 -7.97 -15.66 12.99
CA GLU A 289 -9.36 -16.12 12.85
C GLU A 289 -10.37 -14.97 12.96
N ARG A 290 -10.17 -14.08 13.95
CA ARG A 290 -11.01 -12.88 14.11
C ARG A 290 -10.88 -11.97 12.90
N SER A 291 -9.66 -11.79 12.38
CA SER A 291 -9.41 -11.03 11.16
C SER A 291 -10.18 -11.59 9.97
N GLU A 292 -10.10 -12.89 9.71
CA GLU A 292 -10.78 -13.55 8.59
C GLU A 292 -12.31 -13.47 8.72
N ARG A 293 -12.86 -13.59 9.95
CA ARG A 293 -14.28 -13.39 10.23
C ARG A 293 -14.75 -11.96 9.94
N GLN A 294 -13.90 -10.96 10.19
CA GLN A 294 -14.23 -9.58 9.83
C GLN A 294 -14.16 -9.37 8.32
N LYS A 295 -13.15 -9.93 7.65
CA LYS A 295 -13.04 -9.85 6.18
C LYS A 295 -14.19 -10.53 5.46
N SER A 296 -14.72 -11.63 5.99
CA SER A 296 -15.83 -12.36 5.35
C SER A 296 -17.12 -11.54 5.31
N ARG A 297 -17.36 -10.64 6.27
CA ARG A 297 -18.52 -9.73 6.29
C ARG A 297 -18.56 -8.77 5.09
N PHE A 298 -17.38 -8.42 4.55
CA PHE A 298 -17.25 -7.54 3.38
C PHE A 298 -17.16 -8.29 2.06
N LYS A 299 -17.09 -9.64 2.08
CA LYS A 299 -17.31 -10.42 0.86
C LYS A 299 -18.81 -10.37 0.61
N THR A 300 -19.23 -9.54 -0.35
CA THR A 300 -20.62 -9.59 -0.83
C THR A 300 -20.98 -11.04 -1.11
N ASN A 301 -21.95 -11.58 -0.38
CA ASN A 301 -22.75 -12.70 -0.85
C ASN A 301 -23.45 -12.20 -2.10
N LYS A 302 -22.84 -12.38 -3.27
CA LYS A 302 -23.58 -12.21 -4.51
C LYS A 302 -24.54 -13.40 -4.57
N PRO A 303 -25.85 -13.17 -4.74
CA PRO A 303 -26.79 -14.27 -4.97
C PRO A 303 -26.30 -15.08 -6.17
N ASP A 304 -26.48 -16.39 -6.06
CA ASP A 304 -26.09 -17.41 -7.05
C ASP A 304 -26.61 -17.11 -8.46
#